data_AF-A0AAX3P5B0-F1
#
_entry.id   AF-A0AAX3P5B0-F1
#
_cell.length_a   1.000
_cell.length_b   1.000
_cell.length_c   1.000
_cell.angle_alpha   90.00
_cell.angle_beta   90.00
_cell.angle_gamma   90.00
#
_symmetry.space_group_name_H-M   'P 1'
#
loop_
_entity.id
_entity.type
_entity.pdbx_description
1 polymer ?
#
loop_
_entity_poly.entity_id
_entity_poly.type
_entity_poly.pdbx_seq_one_letter_code
_entity_poly.pdbx_strand_id
1 'polypeptide(L)'
;MKGYRYGRGVSLLWAALGMKMVLGSAAWAAVEVRVPADFQILAVSAGTLHDEQHATLPDGEQQLLVRYEGVIPSRSSSENDRQLRSAPQVLRYQASQQQVRLVANLLSDERGMAQYAESPVMGLQAGGQSIASQQDALITSGMLIGMDWRAKLVEYNQSGGKVALSTVVPVTATTAAVEPVAASALEGQLQQLFLKADPALRKRFVSWAVPRL
;
A
#
# COMPACT_ATOMS: atom_id res chain seq x y z
N MET A 1 -39.98 59.34 50.19
CA MET A 1 -40.50 60.09 49.02
C MET A 1 -40.21 59.31 47.75
N LYS A 2 -41.24 59.06 46.90
CA LYS A 2 -41.24 58.46 45.53
C LYS A 2 -40.73 57.00 45.45
N GLY A 3 -41.53 55.99 45.10
CA GLY A 3 -42.41 55.82 43.91
C GLY A 3 -41.51 55.44 42.72
N TYR A 4 -41.58 54.28 42.05
CA TYR A 4 -42.73 53.58 41.48
C TYR A 4 -42.47 52.08 41.22
N ARG A 5 -43.59 51.39 41.00
CA ARG A 5 -43.83 49.97 40.70
C ARG A 5 -43.61 49.58 39.21
N TYR A 6 -43.39 48.26 39.03
CA TYR A 6 -43.95 47.33 38.02
C TYR A 6 -43.26 47.05 36.66
N GLY A 7 -43.24 45.75 36.31
CA GLY A 7 -43.19 45.22 34.93
C GLY A 7 -42.12 44.14 34.70
N ARG A 8 -42.33 42.88 35.13
CA ARG A 8 -42.62 41.70 34.26
C ARG A 8 -41.86 41.63 32.93
N GLY A 9 -41.12 40.54 32.72
CA GLY A 9 -40.65 40.13 31.40
C GLY A 9 -39.62 39.02 31.41
N VAL A 10 -40.08 37.77 31.52
CA VAL A 10 -39.34 36.54 31.19
C VAL A 10 -38.80 36.62 29.76
N SER A 11 -37.54 36.24 29.54
CA SER A 11 -37.14 35.34 28.44
C SER A 11 -35.66 34.98 28.57
N LEU A 12 -35.41 33.68 28.72
CA LEU A 12 -34.12 33.05 28.47
C LEU A 12 -33.67 33.39 27.05
N LEU A 13 -32.41 33.79 26.89
CA LEU A 13 -31.72 33.71 25.61
C LEU A 13 -30.36 33.06 25.87
N TRP A 14 -30.35 31.75 25.67
CA TRP A 14 -29.15 30.93 25.52
C TRP A 14 -28.36 31.46 24.33
N ALA A 15 -27.18 32.02 24.57
CA ALA A 15 -26.17 32.22 23.53
C ALA A 15 -25.03 31.23 23.81
N ALA A 16 -25.22 29.99 23.35
CA ALA A 16 -24.15 29.02 23.23
C ALA A 16 -23.17 29.55 22.18
N LEU A 17 -21.98 29.95 22.64
CA LEU A 17 -20.88 30.39 21.81
C LEU A 17 -20.42 29.21 20.93
N GLY A 18 -20.78 29.24 19.66
CA GLY A 18 -20.41 28.23 18.67
C GLY A 18 -18.90 28.18 18.51
N MET A 19 -18.28 27.14 19.08
CA MET A 19 -16.91 26.74 18.79
C MET A 19 -16.84 26.38 17.30
N LYS A 20 -16.39 27.32 16.46
CA LYS A 20 -16.01 27.03 15.08
C LYS A 20 -14.86 26.03 15.13
N MET A 21 -15.20 24.75 14.97
CA MET A 21 -14.27 23.67 14.74
C MET A 21 -13.58 23.98 13.41
N VAL A 22 -12.41 24.60 13.49
CA VAL A 22 -11.47 24.69 12.37
C VAL A 22 -11.12 23.25 12.04
N LEU A 23 -11.63 22.74 10.91
CA LEU A 23 -11.09 21.53 10.31
C LEU A 23 -9.63 21.86 9.99
N GLY A 24 -8.73 21.41 10.86
CA GLY A 24 -7.30 21.42 10.58
C GLY A 24 -7.10 20.69 9.27
N SER A 25 -6.50 21.38 8.30
CA SER A 25 -5.91 20.74 7.15
C SER A 25 -5.00 19.65 7.71
N ALA A 26 -5.35 18.38 7.50
CA ALA A 26 -4.42 17.30 7.76
C ALA A 26 -3.23 17.59 6.84
N ALA A 27 -2.17 18.20 7.38
CA ALA A 27 -0.90 18.26 6.70
C ALA A 27 -0.49 16.80 6.55
N TRP A 28 -0.73 16.23 5.36
CA TRP A 28 -0.26 14.91 5.01
C TRP A 28 1.24 15.03 4.94
N ALA A 29 1.84 14.75 6.08
CA ALA A 29 3.24 14.61 6.20
C ALA A 29 3.71 13.53 5.23
N ALA A 30 4.80 13.85 4.55
CA ALA A 30 5.35 13.08 3.45
C ALA A 30 6.60 12.35 3.92
N VAL A 31 6.67 11.06 3.64
CA VAL A 31 7.85 10.21 3.84
C VAL A 31 8.63 10.18 2.53
N GLU A 32 9.86 10.63 2.57
CA GLU A 32 10.76 10.58 1.41
C GLU A 32 11.56 9.27 1.45
N VAL A 33 11.43 8.44 0.42
CA VAL A 33 12.13 7.16 0.30
C VAL A 33 13.25 7.30 -0.72
N ARG A 34 14.45 6.85 -0.35
CA ARG A 34 15.58 6.70 -1.28
C ARG A 34 16.15 5.29 -1.23
N VAL A 35 16.47 4.74 -2.40
CA VAL A 35 17.21 3.48 -2.51
C VAL A 35 18.59 3.71 -3.14
N PRO A 36 19.60 2.88 -2.82
CA PRO A 36 20.92 2.97 -3.46
C PRO A 36 20.87 2.67 -4.96
N ALA A 37 21.92 3.04 -5.69
CA ALA A 37 21.99 2.84 -7.15
C ALA A 37 21.91 1.37 -7.59
N ASP A 38 22.37 0.44 -6.75
CA ASP A 38 22.26 -1.01 -7.01
C ASP A 38 20.84 -1.55 -6.77
N PHE A 39 19.86 -0.67 -6.54
CA PHE A 39 18.46 -1.01 -6.33
C PHE A 39 17.55 -0.13 -7.18
N GLN A 40 16.42 -0.72 -7.56
CA GLN A 40 15.36 -0.06 -8.33
C GLN A 40 14.05 -0.17 -7.57
N ILE A 41 13.36 0.95 -7.39
CA ILE A 41 11.96 1.00 -6.97
C ILE A 41 11.09 0.68 -8.18
N LEU A 42 10.35 -0.41 -8.08
CA LEU A 42 9.42 -0.86 -9.12
C LEU A 42 8.02 -0.29 -8.92
N ALA A 43 7.58 -0.19 -7.67
CA ALA A 43 6.28 0.39 -7.31
C ALA A 43 6.22 0.82 -5.83
N VAL A 44 5.26 1.69 -5.51
CA VAL A 44 4.91 2.09 -4.14
C VAL A 44 3.42 1.83 -3.89
N SER A 45 3.04 1.55 -2.64
CA SER A 45 1.63 1.35 -2.27
C SER A 45 0.77 2.59 -2.45
N ALA A 46 1.33 3.75 -2.13
CA ALA A 46 0.66 5.04 -2.15
C ALA A 46 1.66 6.16 -2.48
N GLY A 47 1.15 7.34 -2.82
CA GLY A 47 1.98 8.50 -3.14
C GLY A 47 2.53 8.46 -4.56
N THR A 48 3.74 8.98 -4.73
CA THR A 48 4.35 9.26 -6.04
C THR A 48 5.73 8.62 -6.13
N LEU A 49 5.94 7.84 -7.19
CA LEU A 49 7.26 7.41 -7.62
C LEU A 49 7.83 8.50 -8.54
N HIS A 50 8.92 9.15 -8.13
CA HIS A 50 9.53 10.23 -8.92
C HIS A 50 10.44 9.67 -9.99
N ASP A 51 11.23 8.68 -9.60
CA ASP A 51 12.15 7.95 -10.46
C ASP A 51 12.42 6.56 -9.85
N GLU A 52 13.36 5.83 -10.43
CA GLU A 52 13.71 4.47 -10.03
C GLU A 52 14.42 4.40 -8.68
N GLN A 53 14.84 5.52 -8.09
CA GLN A 53 15.55 5.58 -6.81
C GLN A 53 14.81 6.40 -5.74
N HIS A 54 13.86 7.24 -6.12
CA HIS A 54 13.18 8.19 -5.24
C HIS A 54 11.66 8.08 -5.31
N ALA A 55 11.03 8.06 -4.14
CA ALA A 55 9.59 8.12 -4.01
C ALA A 55 9.16 8.97 -2.82
N THR A 56 7.93 9.47 -2.87
CA THR A 56 7.28 10.14 -1.75
C THR A 56 5.99 9.42 -1.41
N LEU A 57 5.89 8.92 -0.18
CA LEU A 57 4.72 8.19 0.31
C LEU A 57 4.08 9.00 1.45
N PRO A 58 2.78 8.82 1.71
CA PRO A 58 2.15 9.40 2.89
C PRO A 58 2.72 8.77 4.17
N ASP A 59 2.55 9.48 5.28
CA ASP A 59 2.72 8.91 6.61
C ASP A 59 1.84 7.65 6.81
N GLY A 60 2.32 6.71 7.61
CA GLY A 60 1.57 5.51 7.94
C GLY A 60 2.32 4.22 7.65
N GLU A 61 1.55 3.15 7.57
CA GLU A 61 2.02 1.85 7.12
C GLU A 61 2.11 1.88 5.59
N GLN A 62 3.30 1.67 5.06
CA GLN A 62 3.59 1.78 3.64
C GLN A 62 4.23 0.50 3.12
N GLN A 63 4.16 0.33 1.81
CA GLN A 63 4.93 -0.68 1.09
C GLN A 63 5.73 -0.10 -0.05
N LEU A 64 6.87 -0.75 -0.26
CA LEU A 64 7.79 -0.47 -1.33
C LEU A 64 8.10 -1.77 -2.06
N LEU A 65 7.89 -1.82 -3.37
CA LEU A 65 8.33 -2.92 -4.22
C LEU A 65 9.68 -2.52 -4.84
N VAL A 66 10.72 -3.27 -4.53
CA VAL A 66 12.09 -3.00 -4.98
C VAL A 66 12.76 -4.24 -5.54
N ARG A 67 13.79 -4.04 -6.35
CA ARG A 67 14.64 -5.09 -6.89
C ARG A 67 16.10 -4.68 -6.77
N TYR A 68 16.97 -5.64 -6.50
CA TYR A 68 18.42 -5.47 -6.61
C TYR A 68 18.86 -5.60 -8.07
N GLU A 69 19.69 -4.66 -8.53
CA GLU A 69 20.30 -4.60 -9.85
C GLU A 69 21.82 -4.42 -9.72
N GLY A 70 22.56 -5.52 -9.78
CA GLY A 70 24.02 -5.51 -9.79
C GLY A 70 24.60 -5.54 -11.20
N VAL A 71 25.79 -4.96 -11.36
CA VAL A 71 26.58 -5.05 -12.59
C VAL A 71 27.93 -5.66 -12.26
N ILE A 72 28.28 -6.76 -12.92
CA ILE A 72 29.62 -7.31 -12.89
C ILE A 72 30.37 -6.75 -14.10
N PRO A 73 31.39 -5.90 -13.88
CA PRO A 73 32.12 -5.27 -14.97
C PRO A 73 32.90 -6.33 -15.73
N SER A 74 32.96 -6.14 -17.04
CA SER A 74 33.73 -7.00 -17.91
C SER A 74 35.23 -7.00 -17.56
N ARG A 75 35.86 -8.17 -17.69
CA ARG A 75 37.32 -8.33 -17.49
C ARG A 75 38.13 -8.05 -18.75
N SER A 76 37.48 -7.84 -19.88
CA SER A 76 38.10 -7.61 -21.19
C SER A 76 37.23 -6.73 -22.07
N SER A 77 37.84 -5.89 -22.90
CA SER A 77 37.10 -5.02 -23.84
C SER A 77 36.24 -5.78 -24.87
N SER A 78 36.44 -7.09 -25.01
CA SER A 78 35.65 -7.96 -25.90
C SER A 78 34.44 -8.60 -25.21
N GLU A 79 34.33 -8.51 -23.89
CA GLU A 79 33.24 -9.05 -23.09
C GLU A 79 32.30 -7.92 -22.65
N ASN A 80 31.00 -8.21 -22.55
CA ASN A 80 30.01 -7.27 -22.06
C ASN A 80 29.87 -7.39 -20.54
N ASP A 81 29.46 -6.29 -19.90
CA ASP A 81 29.08 -6.30 -18.50
C ASP A 81 27.91 -7.27 -18.27
N ARG A 82 27.98 -8.00 -17.17
CA ARG A 82 26.93 -8.95 -16.80
C ARG A 82 25.99 -8.32 -15.80
N GLN A 83 24.74 -8.11 -16.22
CA GLN A 83 23.68 -7.67 -15.32
C GLN A 83 23.21 -8.82 -14.43
N LEU A 84 23.02 -8.52 -13.15
CA LEU A 84 22.47 -9.41 -12.16
C LEU A 84 21.22 -8.79 -11.56
N ARG A 85 20.13 -9.55 -11.48
CA ARG A 85 18.84 -9.04 -11.00
C ARG A 85 18.21 -10.01 -10.02
N SER A 86 17.71 -9.50 -8.91
CA SER A 86 16.95 -10.32 -7.97
C SER A 86 15.48 -10.47 -8.37
N ALA A 87 14.79 -11.40 -7.74
CA ALA A 87 13.32 -11.34 -7.69
C ALA A 87 12.86 -10.03 -7.01
N PRO A 88 11.76 -9.41 -7.46
CA PRO A 88 11.17 -8.26 -6.78
C PRO A 88 10.79 -8.59 -5.33
N GLN A 89 11.03 -7.65 -4.42
CA GLN A 89 10.77 -7.80 -2.99
C GLN A 89 9.82 -6.70 -2.54
N VAL A 90 8.78 -7.10 -1.80
CA VAL A 90 7.87 -6.19 -1.11
C VAL A 90 8.46 -5.92 0.27
N LEU A 91 8.74 -4.67 0.59
CA LEU A 91 9.01 -4.23 1.96
C LEU A 91 7.78 -3.55 2.52
N ARG A 92 7.39 -3.91 3.74
CA ARG A 92 6.37 -3.22 4.54
C ARG A 92 7.02 -2.59 5.76
N TYR A 93 6.69 -1.33 6.01
CA TYR A 93 7.27 -0.54 7.11
C TYR A 93 6.30 0.55 7.56
N GLN A 94 6.55 1.09 8.75
CA GLN A 94 5.82 2.22 9.32
C GLN A 94 6.77 3.43 9.40
N ALA A 95 6.38 4.57 8.85
CA ALA A 95 7.15 5.80 8.92
C ALA A 95 6.24 7.04 8.96
N SER A 96 6.74 8.15 9.49
CA SER A 96 6.03 9.43 9.53
C SER A 96 7.02 10.59 9.55
N GLN A 97 6.81 11.60 8.70
CA GLN A 97 7.59 12.85 8.64
C GLN A 97 9.12 12.67 8.55
N GLN A 98 9.57 11.63 7.86
CA GLN A 98 10.99 11.25 7.86
C GLN A 98 11.49 10.82 6.49
N GLN A 99 12.81 10.91 6.32
CA GLN A 99 13.49 10.31 5.18
C GLN A 99 13.86 8.87 5.52
N VAL A 100 13.38 7.93 4.70
CA VAL A 100 13.69 6.50 4.78
C VAL A 100 14.71 6.16 3.70
N ARG A 101 15.76 5.45 4.08
CA ARG A 101 16.79 4.93 3.17
C ARG A 101 16.83 3.41 3.22
N LEU A 102 16.87 2.80 2.05
CA LEU A 102 17.12 1.37 1.93
C LEU A 102 18.61 1.08 2.13
N VAL A 103 18.89 0.05 2.91
CA VAL A 103 20.24 -0.43 3.19
C VAL A 103 20.31 -1.94 2.96
N ALA A 104 21.45 -2.39 2.47
CA ALA A 104 21.72 -3.80 2.23
C ALA A 104 23.18 -4.09 2.54
N ASN A 105 23.46 -5.31 3.01
CA ASN A 105 24.82 -5.78 3.19
C ASN A 105 25.25 -6.56 1.94
N LEU A 106 25.87 -5.85 1.00
CA LEU A 106 26.33 -6.42 -0.27
C LEU A 106 27.81 -6.83 -0.15
N LEU A 107 28.10 -8.07 -0.55
CA LEU A 107 29.47 -8.48 -0.80
C LEU A 107 29.88 -7.99 -2.20
N SER A 108 31.09 -7.45 -2.30
CA SER A 108 31.59 -6.82 -3.53
C SER A 108 32.16 -7.82 -4.55
N ASP A 109 32.31 -9.09 -4.18
CA ASP A 109 32.78 -10.13 -5.10
C ASP A 109 31.63 -10.72 -5.93
N GLU A 110 31.94 -11.21 -7.13
CA GLU A 110 30.95 -11.73 -8.08
C GLU A 110 30.05 -12.82 -7.48
N ARG A 111 30.60 -13.68 -6.62
CA ARG A 111 29.82 -14.77 -5.98
C ARG A 111 28.90 -14.22 -4.92
N GLY A 112 29.39 -13.29 -4.09
CA GLY A 112 28.60 -12.59 -3.09
C GLY A 112 27.43 -11.82 -3.70
N MET A 113 27.68 -11.10 -4.80
CA MET A 113 26.63 -10.43 -5.57
C MET A 113 25.60 -11.44 -6.10
N ALA A 114 26.06 -12.52 -6.75
CA ALA A 114 25.20 -13.58 -7.28
C ALA A 114 24.29 -14.20 -6.20
N GLN A 115 24.86 -14.55 -5.06
CA GLN A 115 24.09 -15.09 -3.93
C GLN A 115 23.09 -14.08 -3.37
N TYR A 116 23.48 -12.80 -3.29
CA TYR A 116 22.54 -11.77 -2.86
C TYR A 116 21.37 -11.63 -3.81
N ALA A 117 21.59 -11.71 -5.13
CA ALA A 117 20.50 -11.66 -6.10
C ALA A 117 19.53 -12.85 -6.01
N GLU A 118 20.03 -14.04 -5.65
CA GLU A 118 19.21 -15.22 -5.43
C GLU A 118 18.34 -15.11 -4.17
N SER A 119 18.85 -14.46 -3.12
CA SER A 119 18.16 -14.31 -1.82
C SER A 119 18.43 -12.93 -1.21
N PRO A 120 17.82 -11.86 -1.78
CA PRO A 120 18.09 -10.49 -1.35
C PRO A 120 17.51 -10.24 0.04
N VAL A 121 18.29 -9.61 0.91
CA VAL A 121 17.84 -9.18 2.24
C VAL A 121 18.12 -7.69 2.40
N MET A 122 17.08 -6.91 2.66
CA MET A 122 17.14 -5.46 2.78
C MET A 122 16.68 -5.01 4.17
N GLY A 123 17.27 -3.92 4.62
CA GLY A 123 16.82 -3.17 5.78
C GLY A 123 16.44 -1.75 5.39
N LEU A 124 15.79 -1.05 6.31
CA LEU A 124 15.47 0.36 6.17
C LEU A 124 16.08 1.15 7.31
N GLN A 125 16.47 2.39 7.04
CA GLN A 125 16.95 3.34 8.04
C GLN A 125 16.21 4.66 7.94
N ALA A 126 15.91 5.27 9.08
CA ALA A 126 15.41 6.63 9.18
C ALA A 126 16.33 7.42 10.13
N GLY A 127 16.79 8.61 9.71
CA GLY A 127 17.71 9.41 10.53
C GLY A 127 19.04 8.70 10.88
N GLY A 128 19.46 7.70 10.09
CA GLY A 128 20.65 6.89 10.37
C GLY A 128 20.43 5.72 11.34
N GLN A 129 19.21 5.50 11.81
CA GLN A 129 18.85 4.38 12.67
C GLN A 129 18.02 3.35 11.91
N SER A 130 18.29 2.06 12.12
CA SER A 130 17.49 0.99 11.52
C SER A 130 16.04 1.02 12.04
N ILE A 131 15.08 0.97 11.11
CA ILE A 131 13.66 0.86 11.43
C ILE A 131 13.17 -0.57 11.17
N ALA A 132 12.11 -0.97 11.86
CA ALA A 132 11.50 -2.28 11.65
C ALA A 132 10.85 -2.33 10.26
N SER A 133 11.21 -3.36 9.50
CA SER A 133 10.61 -3.65 8.20
C SER A 133 10.39 -5.15 8.06
N GLN A 134 9.34 -5.51 7.33
CA GLN A 134 9.08 -6.88 6.92
C GLN A 134 9.32 -6.98 5.41
N GLN A 135 9.82 -8.13 4.96
CA GLN A 135 10.09 -8.39 3.55
C GLN A 135 9.43 -9.71 3.11
N ASP A 136 8.98 -9.72 1.85
CA ASP A 136 8.57 -10.92 1.14
C ASP A 136 8.91 -10.83 -0.35
N ALA A 137 9.12 -11.97 -1.00
CA ALA A 137 9.33 -12.00 -2.44
C ALA A 137 8.00 -11.88 -3.17
N LEU A 138 7.90 -10.96 -4.14
CA LEU A 138 6.76 -10.92 -5.06
C LEU A 138 7.01 -11.94 -6.17
N ILE A 139 6.29 -13.06 -6.10
CA ILE A 139 6.37 -14.11 -7.12
C ILE A 139 5.82 -13.56 -8.43
N THR A 140 6.68 -13.51 -9.44
CA THR A 140 6.30 -13.13 -10.80
C THR A 140 6.38 -14.35 -11.70
N SER A 141 5.36 -14.56 -12.53
CA SER A 141 5.32 -15.64 -13.52
C SER A 141 5.25 -15.05 -14.92
N GLY A 142 6.04 -15.58 -15.84
CA GLY A 142 6.06 -15.17 -17.25
C GLY A 142 7.05 -14.06 -17.59
N MET A 143 6.88 -13.45 -18.77
CA MET A 143 7.75 -12.39 -19.29
C MET A 143 7.50 -11.06 -18.56
N LEU A 144 8.55 -10.39 -18.09
CA LEU A 144 8.47 -9.18 -17.25
C LEU A 144 8.52 -7.85 -18.02
N ILE A 145 8.61 -7.88 -19.35
CA ILE A 145 8.73 -6.68 -20.17
C ILE A 145 7.39 -5.93 -20.19
N GLY A 146 7.41 -4.63 -19.88
CA GLY A 146 6.20 -3.80 -19.84
C GLY A 146 5.25 -4.15 -18.69
N MET A 147 5.73 -4.86 -17.66
CA MET A 147 4.92 -5.24 -16.51
C MET A 147 4.43 -4.00 -15.74
N ASP A 148 3.13 -3.94 -15.45
CA ASP A 148 2.58 -2.97 -14.50
C ASP A 148 2.85 -3.44 -13.07
N TRP A 149 3.97 -2.96 -12.53
CA TRP A 149 4.42 -3.28 -11.18
C TRP A 149 3.46 -2.81 -10.09
N ARG A 150 2.72 -1.72 -10.34
CA ARG A 150 1.75 -1.21 -9.37
C ARG A 150 0.53 -2.13 -9.31
N ALA A 151 0.03 -2.58 -10.47
CA ALA A 151 -1.02 -3.59 -10.53
C ALA A 151 -0.60 -4.90 -9.84
N LYS A 152 0.66 -5.32 -10.04
CA LYS A 152 1.20 -6.51 -9.36
C LYS A 152 1.30 -6.36 -7.84
N LEU A 153 1.69 -5.19 -7.35
CA LEU A 153 1.70 -4.92 -5.90
C LEU A 153 0.28 -4.94 -5.31
N VAL A 154 -0.71 -4.42 -6.05
CA VAL A 154 -2.12 -4.50 -5.65
C VAL A 154 -2.61 -5.95 -5.61
N GLU A 155 -2.30 -6.75 -6.64
CA GLU A 155 -2.63 -8.19 -6.69
C GLU A 155 -1.98 -8.96 -5.53
N TYR A 156 -0.71 -8.66 -5.22
CA TYR A 156 0.00 -9.22 -4.07
C TYR A 156 -0.74 -8.93 -2.76
N ASN A 157 -1.20 -7.69 -2.57
CA ASN A 157 -1.97 -7.32 -1.38
C ASN A 157 -3.34 -8.02 -1.31
N GLN A 158 -4.03 -8.15 -2.44
CA GLN A 158 -5.34 -8.82 -2.52
C GLN A 158 -5.28 -10.32 -2.27
N SER A 159 -4.17 -10.96 -2.69
CA SER A 159 -3.92 -12.39 -2.47
C SER A 159 -3.47 -12.73 -1.04
N GLY A 160 -3.25 -11.71 -0.20
CA GLY A 160 -2.85 -11.91 1.19
C GLY A 160 -1.39 -12.35 1.34
N GLY A 161 -0.49 -11.83 0.51
CA GLY A 161 0.95 -12.08 0.64
C GLY A 161 1.47 -11.83 2.06
N LYS A 162 2.60 -12.45 2.41
CA LYS A 162 3.13 -12.49 3.79
C LYS A 162 3.26 -11.11 4.44
N VAL A 163 3.64 -10.10 3.66
CA VAL A 163 3.77 -8.72 4.12
C VAL A 163 2.78 -7.80 3.43
N ALA A 164 1.64 -8.33 2.97
CA ALA A 164 0.57 -7.55 2.37
C ALA A 164 0.14 -6.42 3.30
N LEU A 165 -0.13 -5.24 2.75
CA LEU A 165 -0.90 -4.24 3.48
C LEU A 165 -2.27 -4.85 3.68
N SER A 166 -2.67 -5.00 4.94
CA SER A 166 -4.06 -5.26 5.23
C SER A 166 -4.82 -4.09 4.63
N THR A 167 -5.49 -4.35 3.50
CA THR A 167 -6.57 -3.47 3.10
C THR A 167 -7.52 -3.60 4.28
N VAL A 168 -7.55 -2.61 5.15
CA VAL A 168 -8.71 -2.39 5.98
C VAL A 168 -9.79 -2.16 4.94
N VAL A 169 -10.45 -3.25 4.50
CA VAL A 169 -11.81 -3.14 4.02
C VAL A 169 -12.44 -2.41 5.19
N PRO A 170 -12.86 -1.14 5.04
CA PRO A 170 -13.62 -0.56 6.11
C PRO A 170 -14.80 -1.51 6.26
N VAL A 171 -14.84 -2.24 7.37
CA VAL A 171 -16.11 -2.64 7.95
C VAL A 171 -16.70 -1.33 8.47
N THR A 172 -17.00 -0.41 7.55
CA THR A 172 -18.07 0.54 7.74
C THR A 172 -19.32 -0.33 7.76
N ALA A 173 -19.63 -0.79 8.96
CA ALA A 173 -21.01 -0.78 9.37
C ALA A 173 -21.54 0.63 9.00
N THR A 174 -22.45 0.60 8.04
CA THR A 174 -23.47 1.61 7.72
C THR A 174 -23.11 2.72 6.72
N THR A 175 -23.98 2.78 5.69
CA THR A 175 -24.32 3.87 4.74
C THR A 175 -23.45 4.15 3.50
N ALA A 176 -23.72 3.35 2.46
CA ALA A 176 -23.97 3.73 1.05
C ALA A 176 -23.29 4.97 0.44
N ALA A 177 -22.40 4.70 -0.53
CA ALA A 177 -22.41 5.34 -1.85
C ALA A 177 -22.00 4.29 -2.88
N VAL A 178 -22.96 3.84 -3.68
CA VAL A 178 -22.79 2.81 -4.72
C VAL A 178 -22.49 3.54 -6.03
N GLU A 179 -21.25 3.45 -6.52
CA GLU A 179 -21.02 3.61 -7.95
C GLU A 179 -21.54 2.38 -8.69
N PRO A 180 -22.13 2.53 -9.89
CA PRO A 180 -22.76 1.42 -10.59
C PRO A 180 -21.69 0.42 -11.04
N VAL A 181 -21.54 -0.65 -10.27
CA VAL A 181 -20.92 -1.88 -10.74
C VAL A 181 -21.73 -2.32 -11.96
N ALA A 182 -21.10 -2.35 -13.14
CA ALA A 182 -21.74 -2.85 -14.35
C ALA A 182 -22.38 -4.21 -14.03
N ALA A 183 -23.68 -4.35 -14.27
CA ALA A 183 -24.46 -5.53 -13.88
C ALA A 183 -23.81 -6.83 -14.37
N SER A 184 -23.15 -6.79 -15.53
CA SER A 184 -22.38 -7.89 -16.11
C SER A 184 -21.16 -8.31 -15.28
N ALA A 185 -20.45 -7.37 -14.66
CA ALA A 185 -19.30 -7.67 -13.79
C ALA A 185 -19.76 -8.29 -12.47
N LEU A 186 -20.92 -7.87 -11.95
CA LEU A 186 -21.51 -8.43 -10.74
C LEU A 186 -22.08 -9.84 -10.99
N GLU A 187 -22.75 -10.05 -12.12
CA GLU A 187 -23.25 -11.36 -12.54
C GLU A 187 -22.12 -12.36 -12.78
N GLY A 188 -21.03 -11.95 -13.43
CA GLY A 188 -19.86 -12.80 -13.65
C GLY A 188 -19.22 -13.27 -12.33
N GLN A 189 -19.11 -12.37 -11.35
CA GLN A 189 -18.61 -12.71 -10.02
C GLN A 189 -19.56 -13.66 -9.27
N LEU A 190 -20.87 -13.44 -9.35
CA LEU A 190 -21.88 -14.34 -8.76
C LEU A 190 -21.83 -15.74 -9.36
N GLN A 191 -21.72 -15.86 -10.68
CA GLN A 191 -21.59 -17.16 -11.37
C GLN A 191 -20.32 -17.90 -10.93
N GLN A 192 -19.20 -17.18 -10.81
CA GLN A 192 -17.93 -17.78 -10.42
C GLN A 192 -17.92 -18.26 -8.95
N LEU A 193 -18.59 -17.53 -8.05
CA LEU A 193 -18.81 -17.94 -6.67
C LEU A 193 -19.72 -19.18 -6.58
N PHE A 194 -20.77 -19.24 -7.40
CA PHE A 194 -21.66 -20.40 -7.45
C PHE A 194 -20.95 -21.67 -7.95
N LEU A 195 -20.06 -21.54 -8.94
CA LEU A 195 -19.28 -22.66 -9.49
C LEU A 195 -18.16 -23.15 -8.56
N LYS A 196 -17.67 -22.30 -7.64
CA LYS A 196 -16.68 -22.67 -6.62
C LYS A 196 -17.29 -23.26 -5.35
N ALA A 197 -18.56 -22.97 -5.07
CA ALA A 197 -19.25 -23.48 -3.89
C ALA A 197 -19.44 -25.01 -3.92
N ASP A 198 -19.42 -25.65 -2.75
CA ASP A 198 -19.73 -27.07 -2.61
C ASP A 198 -21.17 -27.42 -3.02
N PRO A 199 -21.46 -28.66 -3.46
CA PRO A 199 -22.79 -29.06 -3.95
C PRO A 199 -23.93 -28.83 -2.96
N ALA A 200 -23.67 -28.98 -1.65
CA ALA A 200 -24.64 -28.72 -0.60
C ALA A 200 -24.97 -27.22 -0.47
N LEU A 201 -23.97 -26.35 -0.66
CA LEU A 201 -24.11 -24.90 -0.56
C LEU A 201 -24.83 -24.33 -1.80
N ARG A 202 -24.57 -24.88 -2.99
CA ARG A 202 -25.31 -24.54 -4.21
C ARG A 202 -26.80 -24.82 -4.08
N LYS A 203 -27.18 -25.99 -3.55
CA LYS A 203 -28.59 -26.34 -3.32
C LYS A 203 -29.28 -25.38 -2.36
N ARG A 204 -28.60 -24.98 -1.28
CA ARG A 204 -29.14 -23.99 -0.32
C ARG A 204 -29.29 -22.62 -0.95
N PHE A 205 -28.34 -22.21 -1.79
CA PHE A 205 -28.39 -20.95 -2.52
C PHE A 205 -29.57 -20.89 -3.49
N VAL A 206 -29.76 -21.93 -4.32
CA VAL A 206 -30.90 -22.03 -5.24
C VAL A 206 -32.23 -22.09 -4.48
N SER A 207 -32.31 -22.90 -3.42
CA SER A 207 -33.52 -23.01 -2.59
C SER A 207 -33.92 -21.70 -1.91
N TRP A 208 -32.97 -20.80 -1.64
CA TRP A 208 -33.21 -19.47 -1.11
C TRP A 208 -33.63 -18.46 -2.19
N ALA A 209 -33.08 -18.58 -3.40
CA ALA A 209 -33.32 -17.66 -4.51
C ALA A 209 -34.68 -17.88 -5.22
N VAL A 210 -35.11 -19.14 -5.39
CA VAL A 210 -36.37 -19.51 -6.08
C VAL A 210 -37.63 -18.83 -5.52
N PRO A 211 -37.87 -18.75 -4.19
CA PRO A 211 -39.07 -18.09 -3.66
C PRO A 211 -39.04 -16.55 -3.71
N ARG A 212 -37.97 -15.94 -4.26
CA ARG A 212 -37.79 -14.47 -4.33
C ARG A 212 -37.80 -13.93 -5.77
N LEU A 213 -38.08 -14.79 -6.75
CA LEU A 213 -38.43 -14.44 -8.13
C LEU A 213 -39.95 -14.38 -8.28
#